data_AF-A0A1L9R3U5-F1
#
_entry.id   AF-A0A1L9R3U5-F1
#
_cell.length_a   1.000
_cell.length_b   1.000
_cell.length_c   1.000
_cell.angle_alpha   90.00
_cell.angle_beta   90.00
_cell.angle_gamma   90.00
#
_symmetry.space_group_name_H-M   'P 1'
#
loop_
_entity.id
_entity.type
_entity.pdbx_description
1 polymer ?
#
loop_
_entity_poly.entity_id
_entity_poly.type
_entity_poly.pdbx_seq_one_letter_code
_entity_poly.pdbx_strand_id
1 'polypeptide(L)'
;MPHHWLQIFHRSCFISCWLNKCDTLALHWPDHISLQTLERMSLATMNDTVSGQTALHYKVCIFSKAIIFVSRWLRLCSPGILADNLEKSREKYIAACLECLTLIDFSRSPSLSMLQALLCGASLVQLLGDTTRSWHMTSLASRALVALGYHSSTAVTQSDDHDESEVRRCIYWCYYMDKTLSMLLARPSSLPVLPFHPIDLVDTDPEYPLSYKVRILVKLAQVQDNSLFLMMRDRKQNLTEAHESALVENLHVELRFISEEIRQYRTEYADHPTLKIEWDAVDFTFFSIATGILRFDSLPSHNHKRREECLRYARKALFAMQACQRHISTPSTITTDFLFWTVLLYPMTPFFVIFCNVVATSNQEDFELLKEVTSMISRIKDQCTFGLNLHRLLSELINLCSNLHDRHLSDGSDNNKFHVHSSRYGNISKDFETQASFLTVPVEEGSSAPTLSSPDQQAANYDNYYEQRGNTTIWNEGLMWELYNTQPSVEWLNSIL
;
A
#
# COMPACT_ATOMS: atom_id res chain seq x y z
N MET A 1 -34.83 -12.47 -20.79
CA MET A 1 -34.74 -11.95 -19.40
C MET A 1 -34.05 -10.57 -19.39
N PRO A 2 -34.68 -9.45 -19.83
CA PRO A 2 -33.95 -8.18 -19.98
C PRO A 2 -34.23 -7.10 -18.92
N HIS A 3 -35.17 -7.28 -17.98
CA HIS A 3 -35.64 -6.16 -17.13
C HIS A 3 -35.09 -6.11 -15.69
N HIS A 4 -34.19 -7.02 -15.30
CA HIS A 4 -33.75 -7.10 -13.90
C HIS A 4 -32.63 -6.10 -13.52
N TRP A 5 -31.81 -5.65 -14.48
CA TRP A 5 -30.73 -4.69 -14.24
C TRP A 5 -31.24 -3.26 -14.05
N LEU A 6 -32.33 -2.91 -14.76
CA LEU A 6 -33.01 -1.63 -14.56
C LEU A 6 -33.43 -1.47 -13.11
N GLN A 7 -34.03 -2.47 -12.45
CA GLN A 7 -34.43 -2.36 -11.04
C GLN A 7 -33.28 -2.12 -10.05
N ILE A 8 -32.03 -2.45 -10.40
CA ILE A 8 -30.87 -2.20 -9.56
C ILE A 8 -30.47 -0.71 -9.60
N PHE A 9 -30.68 -0.03 -10.74
CA PHE A 9 -30.47 1.41 -10.91
C PHE A 9 -31.73 2.26 -10.71
N HIS A 10 -32.94 1.71 -10.89
CA HIS A 10 -34.21 2.43 -10.97
C HIS A 10 -34.76 2.96 -9.63
N ARG A 11 -34.05 2.71 -8.52
CA ARG A 11 -34.27 3.52 -7.32
C ARG A 11 -33.39 4.75 -7.47
N SER A 12 -34.01 5.83 -7.93
CA SER A 12 -33.52 7.21 -8.01
C SER A 12 -32.74 7.69 -6.77
N CYS A 13 -32.77 6.94 -5.66
CA CYS A 13 -31.89 7.09 -4.51
C CYS A 13 -30.40 6.98 -4.83
N PHE A 14 -29.92 6.17 -5.80
CA PHE A 14 -28.47 6.07 -6.01
C PHE A 14 -27.91 7.39 -6.54
N ILE A 15 -28.50 7.97 -7.58
CA ILE A 15 -28.08 9.27 -8.13
C ILE A 15 -28.49 10.43 -7.20
N SER A 16 -29.68 10.38 -6.58
CA SER A 16 -30.14 11.46 -5.69
C SER A 16 -29.40 11.52 -4.34
N CYS A 17 -29.00 10.37 -3.77
CA CYS A 17 -28.13 10.33 -2.58
C CYS A 17 -26.68 10.64 -2.94
N TRP A 18 -26.26 10.32 -4.17
CA TRP A 18 -24.97 10.70 -4.75
C TRP A 18 -24.87 12.22 -5.02
N LEU A 19 -26.00 12.91 -5.28
CA LEU A 19 -26.08 14.38 -5.42
C LEU A 19 -26.36 15.14 -4.10
N ASN A 20 -26.94 14.51 -3.09
CA ASN A 20 -27.26 15.17 -1.80
C ASN A 20 -26.14 14.96 -0.77
N LYS A 21 -25.17 15.88 -0.78
CA LYS A 21 -24.24 16.32 0.30
C LYS A 21 -24.28 15.55 1.65
N CYS A 22 -23.92 14.28 1.67
CA CYS A 22 -23.28 13.63 2.83
C CYS A 22 -21.77 13.65 2.55
N ASP A 23 -20.94 14.22 3.44
CA ASP A 23 -19.47 14.39 3.33
C ASP A 23 -18.85 13.73 2.08
N THR A 24 -18.99 14.41 0.94
CA THR A 24 -18.79 13.84 -0.40
C THR A 24 -17.34 13.44 -0.63
N LEU A 25 -16.41 14.07 0.09
CA LEU A 25 -14.97 13.82 0.05
C LEU A 25 -14.61 12.39 0.44
N ALA A 26 -15.33 11.79 1.40
CA ALA A 26 -15.05 10.44 1.88
C ALA A 26 -15.57 9.35 0.93
N LEU A 27 -16.62 9.65 0.16
CA LEU A 27 -17.24 8.71 -0.77
C LEU A 27 -16.63 8.78 -2.18
N HIS A 28 -16.10 9.94 -2.56
CA HIS A 28 -15.43 10.12 -3.84
C HIS A 28 -14.06 9.41 -3.83
N TRP A 29 -13.81 8.58 -4.84
CA TRP A 29 -12.49 8.00 -5.10
C TRP A 29 -12.03 8.45 -6.48
N PRO A 30 -10.89 9.16 -6.59
CA PRO A 30 -10.34 9.50 -7.90
C PRO A 30 -9.96 8.20 -8.61
N ASP A 31 -10.36 8.07 -9.86
CA ASP A 31 -10.23 6.85 -10.66
C ASP A 31 -10.25 7.25 -12.14
N HIS A 32 -9.87 6.35 -13.06
CA HIS A 32 -9.63 6.74 -14.45
C HIS A 32 -10.88 7.20 -15.19
N ILE A 33 -12.06 6.80 -14.69
CA ILE A 33 -13.36 7.25 -15.21
C ILE A 33 -13.84 8.45 -14.39
N SER A 34 -13.94 9.61 -15.06
CA SER A 34 -14.54 10.82 -14.47
C SER A 34 -16.05 10.64 -14.23
N LEU A 35 -16.62 11.48 -13.38
CA LEU A 35 -18.07 11.49 -13.18
C LEU A 35 -18.83 11.73 -14.48
N GLN A 36 -18.42 12.73 -15.25
CA GLN A 36 -19.05 13.09 -16.52
C GLN A 36 -19.02 11.91 -17.50
N THR A 37 -17.90 11.19 -17.54
CA THR A 37 -17.76 9.96 -18.33
C THR A 37 -18.72 8.87 -17.85
N LEU A 38 -18.81 8.67 -16.53
CA LEU A 38 -19.71 7.68 -15.95
C LEU A 38 -21.18 7.99 -16.24
N GLU A 39 -21.58 9.26 -16.15
CA GLU A 39 -22.91 9.73 -16.51
C GLU A 39 -23.20 9.47 -17.99
N ARG A 40 -22.28 9.84 -18.88
CA ARG A 40 -22.38 9.57 -20.33
C ARG A 40 -22.54 8.08 -20.62
N MET A 41 -21.72 7.22 -20.00
CA MET A 41 -21.82 5.76 -20.15
C MET A 41 -23.16 5.22 -19.64
N SER A 42 -23.63 5.75 -18.50
CA SER A 42 -24.89 5.34 -17.87
C SER A 42 -26.08 5.71 -18.74
N LEU A 43 -26.15 6.97 -19.19
CA LEU A 43 -27.22 7.45 -20.09
C LEU A 43 -27.25 6.67 -21.40
N ALA A 44 -26.08 6.40 -21.99
CA ALA A 44 -26.00 5.63 -23.23
C ALA A 44 -26.50 4.18 -23.04
N THR A 45 -26.19 3.57 -21.89
CA THR A 45 -26.63 2.22 -21.56
C THR A 45 -28.13 2.17 -21.21
N MET A 46 -28.65 3.16 -20.50
CA MET A 46 -30.07 3.23 -20.11
C MET A 46 -31.00 3.51 -21.30
N ASN A 47 -30.53 4.31 -22.26
CA ASN A 47 -31.30 4.66 -23.46
C ASN A 47 -31.07 3.69 -24.62
N ASP A 48 -30.36 2.58 -24.39
CA ASP A 48 -30.00 1.56 -25.40
C ASP A 48 -29.34 2.15 -26.67
N THR A 49 -28.60 3.27 -26.54
CA THR A 49 -27.92 3.93 -27.68
C THR A 49 -26.59 3.27 -28.03
N VAL A 50 -26.10 2.37 -27.18
CA VAL A 50 -24.91 1.55 -27.42
C VAL A 50 -25.27 0.06 -27.42
N SER A 51 -24.61 -0.72 -28.28
CA SER A 51 -24.83 -2.16 -28.39
C SER A 51 -23.51 -2.92 -28.57
N GLY A 52 -23.57 -4.25 -28.48
CA GLY A 52 -22.41 -5.12 -28.64
C GLY A 52 -21.31 -4.89 -27.60
N GLN A 53 -20.06 -4.83 -28.06
CA GLN A 53 -18.87 -4.74 -27.19
C GLN A 53 -18.80 -3.41 -26.43
N THR A 54 -19.14 -2.29 -27.05
CA THR A 54 -19.17 -0.98 -26.37
C THR A 54 -20.13 -0.97 -25.18
N ALA A 55 -21.30 -1.61 -25.32
CA ALA A 55 -22.26 -1.73 -24.22
C ALA A 55 -21.70 -2.60 -23.08
N LEU A 56 -20.94 -3.66 -23.38
CA LEU A 56 -20.25 -4.46 -22.36
C LEU A 56 -19.18 -3.64 -21.64
N HIS A 57 -18.36 -2.87 -22.39
CA HIS A 57 -17.35 -2.00 -21.81
C HIS A 57 -17.97 -1.00 -20.82
N TYR A 58 -19.05 -0.32 -21.22
CA TYR A 58 -19.74 0.64 -20.37
C TYR A 58 -20.32 -0.01 -19.12
N LYS A 59 -20.93 -1.20 -19.25
CA LYS A 59 -21.44 -1.96 -18.11
C LYS A 59 -20.34 -2.30 -17.11
N VAL A 60 -19.17 -2.74 -17.57
CA VAL A 60 -18.01 -3.00 -16.70
C VAL A 60 -17.59 -1.75 -15.94
N CYS A 61 -17.46 -0.61 -16.62
CA CYS A 61 -17.11 0.66 -15.97
C CYS A 61 -18.17 1.07 -14.92
N ILE A 62 -19.45 0.98 -15.28
CA ILE A 62 -20.57 1.35 -14.40
C ILE A 62 -20.61 0.46 -13.16
N PHE A 63 -20.53 -0.86 -13.32
CA PHE A 63 -20.55 -1.79 -12.20
C PHE A 63 -19.31 -1.65 -11.32
N SER A 64 -18.12 -1.48 -11.90
CA SER A 64 -16.88 -1.24 -11.14
C SER A 64 -17.00 -0.01 -10.24
N LYS A 65 -17.54 1.09 -10.77
CA LYS A 65 -17.83 2.31 -9.98
C LYS A 65 -18.85 2.09 -8.89
N ALA A 66 -19.94 1.37 -9.18
CA ALA A 66 -20.95 1.04 -8.19
C ALA A 66 -20.36 0.20 -7.05
N ILE A 67 -19.48 -0.74 -7.36
CA ILE A 67 -18.77 -1.57 -6.36
C ILE A 67 -17.90 -0.69 -5.47
N ILE A 68 -17.05 0.18 -6.04
CA ILE A 68 -16.18 1.07 -5.26
C ILE A 68 -17.02 1.98 -4.35
N PHE A 69 -18.08 2.59 -4.88
CA PHE A 69 -18.94 3.47 -4.10
C PHE A 69 -19.62 2.73 -2.94
N VAL A 70 -20.22 1.57 -3.20
CA VAL A 70 -20.87 0.77 -2.17
C VAL A 70 -19.86 0.30 -1.13
N SER A 71 -18.66 -0.12 -1.55
CA SER A 71 -17.58 -0.50 -0.64
C SER A 71 -17.19 0.65 0.30
N ARG A 72 -17.04 1.86 -0.22
CA ARG A 72 -16.72 3.05 0.61
C ARG A 72 -17.88 3.44 1.52
N TRP A 73 -19.12 3.29 1.06
CA TRP A 73 -20.31 3.58 1.88
C TRP A 73 -20.44 2.58 3.03
N LEU A 74 -20.21 1.30 2.78
CA LEU A 74 -20.25 0.26 3.82
C LEU A 74 -19.28 0.54 4.97
N ARG A 75 -18.11 1.15 4.71
CA ARG A 75 -17.21 1.62 5.78
C ARG A 75 -17.81 2.67 6.71
N LEU A 76 -18.66 3.54 6.18
CA LEU A 76 -19.26 4.65 6.90
C LEU A 76 -20.63 4.27 7.50
N CYS A 77 -21.21 3.16 7.04
CA CYS A 77 -22.55 2.73 7.42
C CYS A 77 -22.51 1.92 8.73
N SER A 78 -23.39 2.25 9.66
CA SER A 78 -23.61 1.42 10.84
C SER A 78 -24.16 0.04 10.43
N PRO A 79 -23.79 -1.05 11.15
CA PRO A 79 -24.36 -2.37 10.91
C PRO A 79 -25.88 -2.37 11.03
N GLY A 80 -26.54 -3.10 10.14
CA GLY A 80 -27.99 -3.24 10.12
C GLY A 80 -28.54 -3.44 8.72
N ILE A 81 -29.86 -3.28 8.58
CA ILE A 81 -30.60 -3.59 7.35
C ILE A 81 -30.04 -2.85 6.12
N LEU A 82 -29.59 -1.60 6.27
CA LEU A 82 -29.00 -0.85 5.17
C LEU A 82 -27.67 -1.46 4.71
N ALA A 83 -26.76 -1.76 5.65
CA ALA A 83 -25.50 -2.41 5.36
C ALA A 83 -25.71 -3.77 4.68
N ASP A 84 -26.65 -4.59 5.17
CA ASP A 84 -26.98 -5.89 4.56
C ASP A 84 -27.49 -5.76 3.12
N ASN A 85 -28.28 -4.72 2.82
CA ASN A 85 -28.78 -4.47 1.47
C ASN A 85 -27.69 -3.91 0.54
N LEU A 86 -26.80 -3.07 1.08
CA LEU A 86 -25.64 -2.57 0.35
C LEU A 86 -24.70 -3.73 -0.01
N GLU A 87 -24.43 -4.64 0.92
CA GLU A 87 -23.61 -5.83 0.69
C GLU A 87 -24.20 -6.73 -0.41
N LYS A 88 -25.50 -7.05 -0.32
CA LYS A 88 -26.21 -7.79 -1.38
C LYS A 88 -26.19 -7.08 -2.74
N SER A 89 -26.19 -5.74 -2.75
CA SER A 89 -26.07 -4.98 -3.98
C SER A 89 -24.66 -5.06 -4.55
N ARG A 90 -23.64 -4.96 -3.69
CA ARG A 90 -22.23 -5.15 -4.06
C ARG A 90 -21.99 -6.51 -4.70
N GLU A 91 -22.47 -7.58 -4.10
CA GLU A 91 -22.38 -8.95 -4.64
C GLU A 91 -22.99 -9.06 -6.05
N LYS A 92 -24.17 -8.46 -6.25
CA LYS A 92 -24.82 -8.42 -7.56
C LYS A 92 -24.00 -7.66 -8.60
N TYR A 93 -23.44 -6.50 -8.23
CA TYR A 93 -22.59 -5.73 -9.13
C TYR A 93 -21.30 -6.48 -9.48
N ILE A 94 -20.68 -7.17 -8.51
CA ILE A 94 -19.50 -8.01 -8.74
C ILE A 94 -19.84 -9.11 -9.76
N ALA A 95 -20.91 -9.86 -9.53
CA ALA A 95 -21.34 -10.94 -10.42
C ALA A 95 -21.60 -10.42 -11.84
N ALA A 96 -22.33 -9.30 -11.96
CA ALA A 96 -22.62 -8.64 -13.23
C ALA A 96 -21.36 -8.23 -14.01
N CYS A 97 -20.41 -7.63 -13.29
CA CYS A 97 -19.19 -7.13 -13.87
C CYS A 97 -18.32 -8.29 -14.36
N LEU A 98 -18.18 -9.36 -13.57
CA LEU A 98 -17.46 -10.56 -13.96
C LEU A 98 -18.10 -11.24 -15.18
N GLU A 99 -19.42 -11.32 -15.25
CA GLU A 99 -20.13 -11.83 -16.43
C GLU A 99 -19.87 -10.97 -17.66
N CYS A 100 -19.91 -9.63 -17.54
CA CYS A 100 -19.59 -8.76 -18.66
C CYS A 100 -18.14 -8.94 -19.12
N LEU A 101 -17.19 -9.11 -18.19
CA LEU A 101 -15.78 -9.34 -18.49
C LEU A 101 -15.51 -10.63 -19.27
N THR A 102 -16.30 -11.68 -19.08
CA THR A 102 -16.14 -12.93 -19.86
C THR A 102 -16.68 -12.81 -21.29
N LEU A 103 -17.55 -11.83 -21.54
CA LEU A 103 -18.18 -11.59 -22.84
C LEU A 103 -17.42 -10.56 -23.70
N ILE A 104 -16.45 -9.86 -23.13
CA ILE A 104 -15.61 -8.90 -23.88
C ILE A 104 -14.61 -9.66 -24.74
N ASP A 105 -14.59 -9.34 -26.04
CA ASP A 105 -13.65 -9.85 -27.01
C ASP A 105 -12.42 -8.94 -27.07
N PHE A 106 -11.39 -9.29 -26.30
CA PHE A 106 -10.14 -8.53 -26.23
C PHE A 106 -9.27 -8.62 -27.49
N SER A 107 -9.69 -9.39 -28.50
CA SER A 107 -8.96 -9.53 -29.77
C SER A 107 -9.32 -8.45 -30.79
N ARG A 108 -10.35 -7.65 -30.53
CA ARG A 108 -10.80 -6.58 -31.43
C ARG A 108 -9.85 -5.39 -31.42
N SER A 109 -10.00 -4.52 -32.42
CA SER A 109 -9.32 -3.23 -32.46
C SER A 109 -9.57 -2.47 -31.15
N PRO A 110 -8.51 -2.01 -30.48
CA PRO A 110 -8.63 -1.35 -29.19
C PRO A 110 -9.39 -0.03 -29.33
N SER A 111 -10.08 0.35 -28.26
CA SER A 111 -10.79 1.62 -28.12
C SER A 111 -10.58 2.18 -26.73
N LEU A 112 -10.87 3.48 -26.53
CA LEU A 112 -10.82 4.08 -25.19
C LEU A 112 -11.74 3.35 -24.21
N SER A 113 -12.96 3.00 -24.62
CA SER A 113 -13.91 2.27 -23.77
C SER A 113 -13.40 0.88 -23.38
N MET A 114 -12.67 0.21 -24.27
CA MET A 114 -12.03 -1.08 -23.99
C MET A 114 -10.90 -0.92 -22.96
N LEU A 115 -10.04 0.09 -23.12
CA LEU A 115 -8.98 0.42 -22.17
C LEU A 115 -9.56 0.72 -20.78
N GLN A 116 -10.60 1.55 -20.74
CA GLN A 116 -11.35 1.89 -19.53
C GLN A 116 -11.93 0.65 -18.84
N ALA A 117 -12.56 -0.26 -19.60
CA ALA A 117 -13.12 -1.50 -19.07
C ALA A 117 -12.04 -2.46 -18.59
N LEU A 118 -10.90 -2.56 -19.28
CA LEU A 118 -9.75 -3.37 -18.86
C LEU A 118 -9.18 -2.90 -17.52
N LEU A 119 -8.99 -1.59 -17.34
CA LEU A 119 -8.51 -1.01 -16.06
C LEU A 119 -9.54 -1.21 -14.93
N CYS A 120 -10.83 -1.02 -15.20
CA CYS A 120 -11.90 -1.31 -14.24
C CYS A 120 -11.95 -2.79 -13.86
N GLY A 121 -11.75 -3.67 -14.83
CA GLY A 121 -11.76 -5.12 -14.62
C GLY A 121 -10.52 -5.61 -13.88
N ALA A 122 -9.34 -5.08 -14.21
CA ALA A 122 -8.10 -5.33 -13.47
C ALA A 122 -8.27 -4.91 -12.00
N SER A 123 -8.81 -3.71 -11.76
CA SER A 123 -9.11 -3.21 -10.41
C SER A 123 -10.11 -4.09 -9.67
N LEU A 124 -11.13 -4.63 -10.36
CA LEU A 124 -12.11 -5.53 -9.76
C LEU A 124 -11.52 -6.90 -9.41
N VAL A 125 -10.82 -7.57 -10.32
CA VAL A 125 -10.27 -8.90 -10.02
C VAL A 125 -9.17 -8.81 -8.97
N GLN A 126 -8.44 -7.69 -8.96
CA GLN A 126 -7.59 -7.32 -7.84
C GLN A 126 -8.42 -7.15 -6.58
N LEU A 127 -9.56 -6.43 -6.64
CA LEU A 127 -10.49 -6.26 -5.51
C LEU A 127 -11.02 -7.59 -4.93
N LEU A 128 -10.83 -8.71 -5.63
CA LEU A 128 -11.27 -10.04 -5.22
C LEU A 128 -10.10 -10.97 -4.85
N GLY A 129 -8.86 -10.51 -4.92
CA GLY A 129 -7.67 -11.29 -4.52
C GLY A 129 -6.93 -11.95 -5.65
N ASP A 130 -7.34 -11.73 -6.90
CA ASP A 130 -6.70 -12.35 -8.06
C ASP A 130 -5.69 -11.39 -8.70
N THR A 131 -4.54 -11.25 -8.04
CA THR A 131 -3.42 -10.41 -8.50
C THR A 131 -2.88 -10.87 -9.85
N THR A 132 -2.90 -12.17 -10.13
CA THR A 132 -2.41 -12.72 -11.41
C THR A 132 -3.32 -12.31 -12.56
N ARG A 133 -4.64 -12.42 -12.39
CA ARG A 133 -5.61 -11.95 -13.38
C ARG A 133 -5.60 -10.44 -13.50
N SER A 134 -5.41 -9.70 -12.41
CA SER A 134 -5.23 -8.24 -12.45
C SER A 134 -4.03 -7.84 -13.31
N TRP A 135 -2.88 -8.50 -13.10
CA TRP A 135 -1.68 -8.27 -13.91
C TRP A 135 -1.91 -8.59 -15.38
N HIS A 136 -2.59 -9.71 -15.69
CA HIS A 136 -2.92 -10.06 -17.07
C HIS A 136 -3.82 -9.01 -17.74
N MET A 137 -4.87 -8.57 -17.07
CA MET A 137 -5.77 -7.53 -17.58
C MET A 137 -5.07 -6.18 -17.73
N THR A 138 -4.18 -5.84 -16.79
CA THR A 138 -3.34 -4.64 -16.89
C THR A 138 -2.38 -4.72 -18.08
N SER A 139 -1.81 -5.90 -18.36
CA SER A 139 -1.00 -6.12 -19.57
C SER A 139 -1.79 -5.89 -20.87
N LEU A 140 -3.04 -6.37 -20.92
CA LEU A 140 -3.95 -6.08 -22.03
C LEU A 140 -4.27 -4.59 -22.13
N ALA A 141 -4.46 -3.89 -20.99
CA ALA A 141 -4.65 -2.45 -20.95
C ALA A 141 -3.43 -1.70 -21.51
N SER A 142 -2.21 -2.08 -21.10
CA SER A 142 -0.97 -1.49 -21.63
C SER A 142 -0.85 -1.68 -23.14
N ARG A 143 -1.18 -2.87 -23.65
CA ARG A 143 -1.20 -3.13 -25.10
C ARG A 143 -2.23 -2.30 -25.84
N ALA A 144 -3.44 -2.15 -25.28
CA ALA A 144 -4.49 -1.31 -25.85
C ALA A 144 -4.05 0.17 -25.88
N LEU A 145 -3.46 0.66 -24.78
CA LEU A 145 -2.89 2.00 -24.67
C LEU A 145 -1.81 2.25 -25.74
N VAL A 146 -0.90 1.29 -25.93
CA VAL A 146 0.15 1.38 -26.96
C VAL A 146 -0.46 1.40 -28.37
N ALA A 147 -1.38 0.49 -28.66
CA ALA A 147 -2.03 0.39 -29.96
C ALA A 147 -2.89 1.61 -30.32
N LEU A 148 -3.41 2.33 -29.32
CA LEU A 148 -4.10 3.61 -29.49
C LEU A 148 -3.13 4.80 -29.65
N GLY A 149 -1.81 4.58 -29.52
CA GLY A 149 -0.78 5.63 -29.66
C GLY A 149 -0.60 6.51 -28.41
N TYR A 150 -1.29 6.22 -27.32
CA TYR A 150 -1.28 7.07 -26.11
C TYR A 150 0.07 7.08 -25.38
N HIS A 151 0.87 6.02 -25.53
CA HIS A 151 2.22 5.92 -24.94
C HIS A 151 3.23 6.92 -25.51
N SER A 152 2.98 7.50 -26.69
CA SER A 152 3.89 8.44 -27.36
C SER A 152 3.30 9.84 -27.51
N SER A 153 2.03 10.05 -27.15
CA SER A 153 1.36 11.32 -27.41
C SER A 153 1.68 12.35 -26.33
N THR A 154 2.56 13.30 -26.67
CA THR A 154 2.81 14.49 -25.85
C THR A 154 1.71 15.55 -25.98
N ALA A 155 0.80 15.42 -26.95
CA ALA A 155 -0.34 16.34 -27.08
C ALA A 155 -1.28 16.22 -25.86
N VAL A 156 -1.42 15.00 -25.34
CA VAL A 156 -2.25 14.64 -24.18
C VAL A 156 -1.81 15.38 -22.90
N THR A 157 -0.56 15.88 -22.81
CA THR A 157 -0.09 16.65 -21.65
C THR A 157 -0.47 18.13 -21.72
N GLN A 158 -0.93 18.65 -22.86
CA GLN A 158 -1.05 20.10 -23.11
C GLN A 158 -2.47 20.58 -23.42
N SER A 159 -3.42 19.66 -23.61
CA SER A 159 -4.80 19.99 -23.97
C SER A 159 -5.73 19.95 -22.77
N ASP A 160 -6.67 20.89 -22.74
CA ASP A 160 -7.80 20.92 -21.80
C ASP A 160 -9.05 20.22 -22.36
N ASP A 161 -8.94 19.54 -23.51
CA ASP A 161 -10.05 18.78 -24.09
C ASP A 161 -10.49 17.62 -23.18
N HIS A 162 -11.80 17.39 -23.11
CA HIS A 162 -12.39 16.37 -22.25
C HIS A 162 -11.90 14.96 -22.61
N ASP A 163 -11.84 14.65 -23.90
CA ASP A 163 -11.38 13.34 -24.38
C ASP A 163 -9.90 13.12 -24.05
N GLU A 164 -9.07 14.17 -24.18
CA GLU A 164 -7.66 14.11 -23.77
C GLU A 164 -7.52 13.95 -22.25
N SER A 165 -8.42 14.55 -21.46
CA SER A 165 -8.50 14.38 -20.02
C SER A 165 -8.87 12.93 -19.62
N GLU A 166 -9.78 12.26 -20.34
CA GLU A 166 -10.07 10.82 -20.14
C GLU A 166 -8.84 9.95 -20.45
N VAL A 167 -8.09 10.29 -21.50
CA VAL A 167 -6.87 9.58 -21.90
C VAL A 167 -5.76 9.76 -20.86
N ARG A 168 -5.49 10.99 -20.38
CA ARG A 168 -4.52 11.26 -19.30
C ARG A 168 -4.74 10.35 -18.11
N ARG A 169 -6.00 10.24 -17.69
CA ARG A 169 -6.44 9.41 -16.58
C ARG A 169 -6.16 7.93 -16.80
N CYS A 170 -6.45 7.41 -18.00
CA CYS A 170 -6.13 6.03 -18.34
C CYS A 170 -4.62 5.77 -18.34
N ILE A 171 -3.79 6.74 -18.77
CA ILE A 171 -2.33 6.58 -18.80
C ILE A 171 -1.76 6.43 -17.40
N TYR A 172 -2.00 7.36 -16.48
CA TYR A 172 -1.37 7.30 -15.17
C TYR A 172 -1.91 6.15 -14.30
N TRP A 173 -3.18 5.75 -14.47
CA TRP A 173 -3.73 4.56 -13.80
C TRP A 173 -3.15 3.27 -14.36
N CYS A 174 -3.03 3.15 -15.69
CA CYS A 174 -2.38 2.01 -16.31
C CYS A 174 -0.91 1.90 -15.89
N TYR A 175 -0.19 3.03 -15.85
CA TYR A 175 1.18 3.09 -15.34
C TYR A 175 1.25 2.61 -13.89
N TYR A 176 0.46 3.20 -12.99
CA TYR A 176 0.43 2.81 -11.58
C TYR A 176 0.19 1.31 -11.39
N MET A 177 -0.84 0.76 -12.04
CA MET A 177 -1.19 -0.65 -11.92
C MET A 177 -0.09 -1.56 -12.49
N ASP A 178 0.42 -1.25 -13.68
CA ASP A 178 1.42 -2.09 -14.35
C ASP A 178 2.71 -2.16 -13.52
N LYS A 179 3.22 -1.04 -13.03
CA LYS A 179 4.47 -1.01 -12.25
C LYS A 179 4.30 -1.68 -10.88
N THR A 180 3.20 -1.39 -10.19
CA THR A 180 2.91 -1.98 -8.88
C THR A 180 2.78 -3.50 -8.96
N LEU A 181 2.01 -4.01 -9.93
CA LEU A 181 1.77 -5.44 -10.09
C LEU A 181 3.01 -6.18 -10.61
N SER A 182 3.79 -5.54 -11.49
CA SER A 182 5.06 -6.08 -11.99
C SER A 182 6.06 -6.25 -10.85
N MET A 183 6.19 -5.26 -9.98
CA MET A 183 7.01 -5.34 -8.78
C MET A 183 6.50 -6.41 -7.80
N LEU A 184 5.20 -6.47 -7.53
CA LEU A 184 4.62 -7.46 -6.63
C LEU A 184 4.85 -8.91 -7.12
N LEU A 185 4.73 -9.14 -8.43
CA LEU A 185 4.83 -10.47 -9.04
C LEU A 185 6.23 -10.84 -9.53
N ALA A 186 7.23 -9.97 -9.37
CA ALA A 186 8.58 -10.16 -9.93
C ALA A 186 8.58 -10.34 -11.46
N ARG A 187 7.73 -9.60 -12.18
CA ARG A 187 7.53 -9.74 -13.63
C ARG A 187 7.96 -8.49 -14.37
N PRO A 188 8.34 -8.58 -15.66
CA PRO A 188 8.54 -7.39 -16.48
C PRO A 188 7.27 -6.56 -16.59
N SER A 189 7.45 -5.25 -16.61
CA SER A 189 6.38 -4.28 -16.94
C SER A 189 5.91 -4.46 -18.39
N SER A 190 4.59 -4.37 -18.59
CA SER A 190 3.98 -4.48 -19.92
C SER A 190 3.93 -3.13 -20.65
N LEU A 191 3.85 -2.03 -19.90
CA LEU A 191 3.83 -0.68 -20.46
C LEU A 191 5.27 -0.25 -20.81
N PRO A 192 5.53 0.21 -22.05
CA PRO A 192 6.85 0.70 -22.43
C PRO A 192 7.22 1.96 -21.64
N VAL A 193 8.51 2.29 -21.66
CA VAL A 193 9.00 3.56 -21.11
C VAL A 193 8.31 4.71 -21.84
N LEU A 194 7.68 5.59 -21.06
CA LEU A 194 6.97 6.75 -21.56
C LEU A 194 7.95 7.90 -21.80
N PRO A 195 7.80 8.69 -22.89
CA PRO A 195 8.69 9.82 -23.20
C PRO A 195 8.41 11.06 -22.33
N PHE A 196 7.44 10.97 -21.42
CA PHE A 196 7.02 12.02 -20.49
C PHE A 196 6.86 11.42 -19.09
N HIS A 197 6.81 12.30 -18.10
CA HIS A 197 6.72 11.91 -16.72
C HIS A 197 5.25 11.61 -16.32
N PRO A 198 4.88 10.38 -15.88
CA PRO A 198 3.47 10.03 -15.62
C PRO A 198 2.82 10.85 -14.50
N ILE A 199 3.63 11.34 -13.55
CA ILE A 199 3.17 12.25 -12.48
C ILE A 199 2.58 13.54 -13.06
N ASP A 200 3.14 14.05 -14.16
CA ASP A 200 2.72 15.34 -14.74
C ASP A 200 1.30 15.25 -15.34
N LEU A 201 0.78 14.04 -15.53
CA LEU A 201 -0.59 13.79 -15.98
C LEU A 201 -1.62 13.77 -14.84
N VAL A 202 -1.17 13.78 -13.59
CA VAL A 202 -2.03 13.69 -12.42
C VAL A 202 -2.50 15.08 -12.02
N ASP A 203 -3.75 15.40 -12.35
CA ASP A 203 -4.42 16.61 -11.92
C ASP A 203 -4.67 16.54 -10.40
N THR A 204 -4.12 17.49 -9.63
CA THR A 204 -4.34 17.64 -8.19
C THR A 204 -5.21 18.84 -7.87
N ASP A 205 -6.17 18.66 -6.98
CA ASP A 205 -7.14 19.68 -6.59
C ASP A 205 -7.28 19.73 -5.05
N PRO A 206 -7.06 20.90 -4.41
CA PRO A 206 -7.30 21.09 -2.98
C PRO A 206 -8.71 20.74 -2.51
N GLU A 207 -9.73 20.89 -3.37
CA GLU A 207 -11.12 20.51 -3.07
C GLU A 207 -11.30 18.98 -3.08
N TYR A 208 -10.39 18.24 -3.71
CA TYR A 208 -10.40 16.77 -3.73
C TYR A 208 -9.08 16.20 -3.20
N PRO A 209 -8.88 16.13 -1.86
CA PRO A 209 -7.60 15.78 -1.23
C PRO A 209 -7.03 14.41 -1.66
N LEU A 210 -7.88 13.47 -2.07
CA LEU A 210 -7.46 12.16 -2.56
C LEU A 210 -6.74 12.22 -3.92
N SER A 211 -6.83 13.33 -4.65
CA SER A 211 -6.02 13.56 -5.85
C SER A 211 -4.52 13.57 -5.53
N TYR A 212 -4.12 14.16 -4.40
CA TYR A 212 -2.73 14.11 -3.91
C TYR A 212 -2.30 12.69 -3.54
N LYS A 213 -3.20 11.89 -2.98
CA LYS A 213 -2.95 10.46 -2.75
C LYS A 213 -2.66 9.73 -4.06
N VAL A 214 -3.44 9.95 -5.12
CA VAL A 214 -3.17 9.36 -6.43
C VAL A 214 -1.81 9.80 -6.96
N ARG A 215 -1.45 11.08 -6.84
CA ARG A 215 -0.14 11.59 -7.23
C ARG A 215 1.01 10.89 -6.49
N ILE A 216 0.87 10.67 -5.17
CA ILE A 216 1.84 9.91 -4.37
C ILE A 216 1.92 8.45 -4.82
N LEU A 217 0.80 7.80 -5.12
CA LEU A 217 0.79 6.42 -5.61
C LEU A 217 1.51 6.28 -6.96
N VAL A 218 1.37 7.25 -7.87
CA VAL A 218 2.11 7.27 -9.15
C VAL A 218 3.61 7.49 -8.92
N LYS A 219 4.00 8.38 -7.98
CA LYS A 219 5.40 8.55 -7.54
C LYS A 219 6.00 7.24 -7.03
N LEU A 220 5.27 6.55 -6.17
CA LEU A 220 5.71 5.28 -5.60
C LEU A 220 5.81 4.18 -6.66
N ALA A 221 4.89 4.13 -7.62
CA ALA A 221 4.98 3.22 -8.77
C ALA A 221 6.23 3.45 -9.63
N GLN A 222 6.69 4.69 -9.77
CA GLN A 222 7.94 5.01 -10.46
C GLN A 222 9.18 4.53 -9.69
N VAL A 223 9.20 4.71 -8.36
CA VAL A 223 10.26 4.14 -7.50
C VAL A 223 10.32 2.61 -7.67
N GLN A 224 9.17 1.95 -7.78
CA GLN A 224 9.10 0.51 -8.05
C GLN A 224 9.60 0.14 -9.45
N ASP A 225 9.21 0.88 -10.49
CA ASP A 225 9.68 0.67 -11.86
C ASP A 225 11.22 0.77 -11.94
N ASN A 226 11.78 1.81 -11.33
CA ASN A 226 13.21 2.05 -11.26
C ASN A 226 13.98 1.03 -10.41
N SER A 227 13.30 0.23 -9.58
CA SER A 227 13.91 -0.83 -8.75
C SER A 227 13.61 -2.24 -9.23
N LEU A 228 12.69 -2.42 -10.19
CA LEU A 228 12.25 -3.73 -10.67
C LEU A 228 13.43 -4.59 -11.17
N PHE A 229 14.41 -3.98 -11.82
CA PHE A 229 15.58 -4.72 -12.32
C PHE A 229 16.48 -5.25 -11.20
N LEU A 230 16.53 -4.60 -10.02
CA LEU A 230 17.26 -5.10 -8.85
C LEU A 230 16.58 -6.37 -8.31
N MET A 231 15.26 -6.43 -8.37
CA MET A 231 14.46 -7.58 -7.96
C MET A 231 14.59 -8.75 -8.93
N MET A 232 14.48 -8.48 -10.23
CA MET A 232 14.46 -9.48 -11.31
C MET A 232 15.84 -10.07 -11.65
N ARG A 233 16.82 -9.93 -10.75
CA ARG A 233 18.23 -10.27 -10.97
C ARG A 233 18.39 -11.67 -11.56
N ASP A 234 18.70 -11.73 -12.85
CA ASP A 234 19.35 -12.89 -13.42
C ASP A 234 20.84 -12.75 -13.08
N ARG A 235 21.44 -13.70 -12.36
CA ARG A 235 22.86 -13.69 -11.89
C ARG A 235 23.90 -13.53 -13.03
N LYS A 236 23.45 -13.36 -14.28
CA LYS A 236 24.22 -13.28 -15.52
C LYS A 236 24.38 -11.85 -16.08
N GLN A 237 23.70 -10.83 -15.54
CA GLN A 237 23.90 -9.45 -16.00
C GLN A 237 24.98 -8.73 -15.17
N ASN A 238 25.98 -8.20 -15.87
CA ASN A 238 27.14 -7.47 -15.35
C ASN A 238 26.77 -6.06 -14.83
N LEU A 239 25.92 -5.94 -13.81
CA LEU A 239 25.87 -4.70 -13.04
C LEU A 239 26.95 -4.77 -11.97
N THR A 240 27.84 -3.78 -11.98
CA THR A 240 28.83 -3.63 -10.91
C THR A 240 28.11 -3.30 -9.60
N GLU A 241 28.52 -3.87 -8.47
CA GLU A 241 27.98 -3.56 -7.12
C GLU A 241 27.89 -2.04 -6.86
N ALA A 242 28.84 -1.27 -7.39
CA ALA A 242 28.85 0.19 -7.31
C ALA A 242 27.65 0.87 -8.00
N HIS A 243 27.19 0.35 -9.15
CA HIS A 243 26.04 0.89 -9.86
C HIS A 243 24.72 0.59 -9.13
N GLU A 244 24.60 -0.61 -8.55
CA GLU A 244 23.45 -0.98 -7.73
C GLU A 244 23.35 -0.09 -6.49
N SER A 245 24.47 0.11 -5.77
CA SER A 245 24.49 0.97 -4.59
C SER A 245 24.14 2.43 -4.92
N ALA A 246 24.65 2.95 -6.04
CA ALA A 246 24.30 4.29 -6.50
C ALA A 246 22.81 4.42 -6.87
N LEU A 247 22.22 3.39 -7.49
CA LEU A 247 20.78 3.38 -7.76
C LEU A 247 19.97 3.36 -6.46
N VAL A 248 20.30 2.48 -5.52
CA VAL A 248 19.60 2.40 -4.22
C VAL A 248 19.67 3.74 -3.49
N GLU A 249 20.80 4.43 -3.54
CA GLU A 249 20.96 5.77 -2.94
C GLU A 249 20.07 6.81 -3.65
N ASN A 250 20.00 6.80 -4.98
CA ASN A 250 19.10 7.68 -5.74
C ASN A 250 17.62 7.44 -5.40
N LEU A 251 17.21 6.17 -5.31
CA LEU A 251 15.85 5.79 -4.90
C LEU A 251 15.57 6.22 -3.46
N HIS A 252 16.56 6.13 -2.57
CA HIS A 252 16.44 6.59 -1.19
C HIS A 252 16.25 8.12 -1.11
N VAL A 253 16.97 8.88 -1.94
CA VAL A 253 16.75 10.34 -2.07
C VAL A 253 15.33 10.64 -2.55
N GLU A 254 14.83 9.93 -3.56
CA GLU A 254 13.46 10.10 -4.06
C GLU A 254 12.41 9.79 -2.99
N LEU A 255 12.57 8.69 -2.25
CA LEU A 255 11.71 8.33 -1.13
C LEU A 255 11.68 9.39 -0.03
N ARG A 256 12.80 10.08 0.24
CA ARG A 256 12.81 11.19 1.22
C ARG A 256 11.94 12.35 0.76
N PHE A 257 11.99 12.75 -0.51
CA PHE A 257 11.10 13.80 -1.03
C PHE A 257 9.63 13.40 -0.96
N ILE A 258 9.30 12.16 -1.33
CA ILE A 258 7.94 11.63 -1.22
C ILE A 258 7.47 11.63 0.25
N SER A 259 8.33 11.26 1.19
CA SER A 259 8.02 11.27 2.63
C SER A 259 7.65 12.68 3.14
N GLU A 260 8.33 13.71 2.64
CA GLU A 260 8.05 15.10 3.03
C GLU A 260 6.71 15.58 2.48
N GLU A 261 6.38 15.22 1.23
CA GLU A 261 5.06 15.52 0.66
C GLU A 261 3.93 14.81 1.40
N ILE A 262 4.10 13.52 1.73
CA ILE A 262 3.13 12.77 2.54
C ILE A 262 2.91 13.48 3.88
N ARG A 263 3.98 13.89 4.55
CA ARG A 263 3.92 14.61 5.82
C ARG A 263 3.16 15.93 5.67
N GLN A 264 3.47 16.71 4.64
CA GLN A 264 2.82 17.97 4.34
C GLN A 264 1.30 17.79 4.17
N TYR A 265 0.87 16.92 3.24
CA TYR A 265 -0.56 16.73 2.98
C TYR A 265 -1.30 16.13 4.18
N ARG A 266 -0.66 15.23 4.92
CA ARG A 266 -1.24 14.67 6.14
C ARG A 266 -1.49 15.74 7.21
N THR A 267 -0.57 16.71 7.34
CA THR A 267 -0.75 17.86 8.25
C THR A 267 -1.84 18.81 7.74
N GLU A 268 -1.85 19.10 6.45
CA GLU A 268 -2.84 19.99 5.82
C GLU A 268 -4.28 19.46 5.97
N TYR A 269 -4.47 18.15 5.84
CA TYR A 269 -5.79 17.50 5.94
C TYR A 269 -6.02 16.77 7.28
N ALA A 270 -5.30 17.13 8.34
CA ALA A 270 -5.39 16.47 9.64
C ALA A 270 -6.79 16.56 10.28
N ASP A 271 -7.51 17.65 10.00
CA ASP A 271 -8.83 17.94 10.56
C ASP A 271 -9.98 17.20 9.85
N HIS A 272 -9.70 16.32 8.89
CA HIS A 272 -10.69 15.51 8.19
C HIS A 272 -10.65 14.04 8.65
N PRO A 273 -11.50 13.64 9.63
CA PRO A 273 -11.44 12.29 10.23
C PRO A 273 -11.63 11.17 9.21
N THR A 274 -12.46 11.40 8.18
CA THR A 274 -12.75 10.43 7.11
C THR A 274 -11.57 10.17 6.18
N LEU A 275 -10.59 11.09 6.12
CA LEU A 275 -9.37 10.95 5.32
C LEU A 275 -8.22 10.30 6.10
N LYS A 276 -8.32 10.19 7.43
CA LYS A 276 -7.24 9.64 8.27
C LYS A 276 -6.85 8.22 7.86
N ILE A 277 -7.83 7.35 7.59
CA ILE A 277 -7.60 6.00 7.09
C ILE A 277 -6.90 5.98 5.72
N GLU A 278 -7.20 6.97 4.88
CA GLU A 278 -6.63 7.06 3.53
C GLU A 278 -5.15 7.40 3.58
N TRP A 279 -4.75 8.27 4.51
CA TRP A 279 -3.36 8.64 4.79
C TRP A 279 -2.60 7.55 5.56
N ASP A 280 -3.24 6.85 6.49
CA ASP A 280 -2.64 5.67 7.14
C ASP A 280 -2.31 4.58 6.12
N ALA A 281 -3.14 4.40 5.09
CA ALA A 281 -2.86 3.48 3.99
C ALA A 281 -1.72 3.98 3.07
N VAL A 282 -1.59 5.29 2.87
CA VAL A 282 -0.45 5.88 2.16
C VAL A 282 0.84 5.63 2.92
N ASP A 283 0.85 5.84 4.24
CA ASP A 283 2.00 5.54 5.09
C ASP A 283 2.39 4.06 5.03
N PHE A 284 1.41 3.16 5.13
CA PHE A 284 1.65 1.73 4.96
C PHE A 284 2.31 1.41 3.62
N THR A 285 1.79 1.98 2.53
CA THR A 285 2.34 1.79 1.17
C THR A 285 3.77 2.29 1.08
N PHE A 286 3.98 3.53 1.51
CA PHE A 286 5.28 4.20 1.49
C PHE A 286 6.33 3.39 2.26
N PHE A 287 6.07 3.08 3.53
CA PHE A 287 7.04 2.37 4.36
C PHE A 287 7.28 0.94 3.86
N SER A 288 6.28 0.29 3.27
CA SER A 288 6.46 -1.04 2.69
C SER A 288 7.37 -1.03 1.45
N ILE A 289 7.16 -0.07 0.55
CA ILE A 289 8.03 0.12 -0.63
C ILE A 289 9.44 0.50 -0.16
N ALA A 290 9.56 1.48 0.73
CA ALA A 290 10.85 1.93 1.24
C ALA A 290 11.65 0.82 1.93
N THR A 291 10.97 -0.06 2.67
CA THR A 291 11.59 -1.27 3.24
C THR A 291 12.11 -2.20 2.15
N GLY A 292 11.34 -2.41 1.09
CA GLY A 292 11.75 -3.20 -0.08
C GLY A 292 12.97 -2.65 -0.78
N ILE A 293 13.01 -1.34 -1.04
CA ILE A 293 14.15 -0.66 -1.67
C ILE A 293 15.41 -0.78 -0.82
N LEU A 294 15.32 -0.45 0.47
CA LEU A 294 16.47 -0.50 1.38
C LEU A 294 17.03 -1.92 1.54
N ARG A 295 16.19 -2.95 1.35
CA ARG A 295 16.61 -4.34 1.40
C ARG A 295 17.44 -4.78 0.18
N PHE A 296 17.34 -4.08 -0.96
CA PHE A 296 18.15 -4.37 -2.14
C PHE A 296 19.61 -3.91 -2.03
N ASP A 297 19.98 -3.19 -0.97
CA ASP A 297 21.36 -2.76 -0.79
C ASP A 297 22.32 -3.96 -0.70
N SER A 298 23.24 -4.06 -1.67
CA SER A 298 24.14 -5.20 -1.86
C SER A 298 25.35 -5.21 -0.92
N LEU A 299 25.51 -4.20 -0.05
CA LEU A 299 26.60 -4.11 0.96
C LEU A 299 26.22 -4.23 2.46
N PRO A 300 25.42 -5.22 2.92
CA PRO A 300 25.00 -5.25 4.33
C PRO A 300 26.00 -5.94 5.27
N SER A 301 27.11 -6.46 4.76
CA SER A 301 28.13 -7.13 5.60
C SER A 301 28.74 -6.19 6.64
N HIS A 302 28.66 -4.85 6.46
CA HIS A 302 29.27 -3.89 7.40
C HIS A 302 28.46 -2.61 7.72
N ASN A 303 27.32 -2.33 7.08
CA ASN A 303 26.58 -1.09 7.35
C ASN A 303 25.40 -1.31 8.30
N HIS A 304 25.69 -1.37 9.61
CA HIS A 304 24.69 -1.49 10.68
C HIS A 304 23.58 -0.43 10.56
N LYS A 305 23.94 0.81 10.19
CA LYS A 305 23.01 1.94 10.11
C LYS A 305 21.91 1.71 9.07
N ARG A 306 22.25 1.18 7.89
CA ARG A 306 21.25 0.90 6.84
C ARG A 306 20.32 -0.25 7.20
N ARG A 307 20.83 -1.30 7.86
CA ARG A 307 19.99 -2.40 8.37
C ARG A 307 19.01 -1.90 9.44
N GLU A 308 19.49 -1.06 10.36
CA GLU A 308 18.67 -0.44 11.39
C GLU A 308 17.60 0.48 10.79
N GLU A 309 17.95 1.25 9.75
CA GLU A 309 16.99 2.07 9.03
C GLU A 309 15.92 1.24 8.30
N CYS A 310 16.31 0.17 7.61
CA CYS A 310 15.38 -0.76 6.97
C CYS A 310 14.41 -1.36 8.01
N LEU A 311 14.94 -1.81 9.16
CA LEU A 311 14.12 -2.33 10.26
C LEU A 311 13.17 -1.27 10.82
N ARG A 312 13.61 -0.01 10.95
CA ARG A 312 12.75 1.10 11.38
C ARG A 312 11.60 1.34 10.40
N TYR A 313 11.85 1.32 9.09
CA TYR A 313 10.77 1.42 8.10
C TYR A 313 9.83 0.21 8.12
N ALA A 314 10.37 -1.00 8.30
CA ALA A 314 9.56 -2.20 8.46
C ALA A 314 8.58 -2.08 9.63
N ARG A 315 9.06 -1.59 10.79
CA ARG A 315 8.21 -1.34 11.97
C ARG A 315 7.14 -0.30 11.69
N LYS A 316 7.52 0.84 11.07
CA LYS A 316 6.56 1.89 10.70
C LYS A 316 5.48 1.39 9.74
N ALA A 317 5.82 0.53 8.79
CA ALA A 317 4.83 -0.10 7.91
C ALA A 317 3.82 -0.91 8.74
N LEU A 318 4.27 -1.82 9.60
CA LEU A 318 3.35 -2.64 10.40
C LEU A 318 2.51 -1.82 11.38
N PHE A 319 3.06 -0.75 11.98
CA PHE A 319 2.28 0.18 12.80
C PHE A 319 1.23 0.96 11.98
N ALA A 320 1.55 1.38 10.75
CA ALA A 320 0.59 2.03 9.86
C ALA A 320 -0.54 1.06 9.43
N MET A 321 -0.21 -0.22 9.20
CA MET A 321 -1.20 -1.28 8.96
C MET A 321 -2.16 -1.43 10.14
N GLN A 322 -1.64 -1.41 11.37
CA GLN A 322 -2.47 -1.42 12.59
C GLN A 322 -3.34 -0.17 12.69
N ALA A 323 -2.80 1.00 12.35
CA ALA A 323 -3.57 2.24 12.33
C ALA A 323 -4.76 2.17 11.37
N CYS A 324 -4.57 1.61 10.16
CA CYS A 324 -5.64 1.36 9.21
C CYS A 324 -6.77 0.51 9.82
N GLN A 325 -6.42 -0.52 10.59
CA GLN A 325 -7.40 -1.40 11.22
C GLN A 325 -8.26 -0.71 12.28
N ARG A 326 -7.70 0.27 13.02
CA ARG A 326 -8.43 0.99 14.08
C ARG A 326 -9.65 1.75 13.55
N HIS A 327 -9.68 2.06 12.25
CA HIS A 327 -10.80 2.71 11.58
C HIS A 327 -11.90 1.74 11.13
N ILE A 328 -11.66 0.43 11.23
CA ILE A 328 -12.62 -0.63 10.91
C ILE A 328 -13.29 -1.06 12.22
N SER A 329 -14.24 -0.23 12.69
CA SER A 329 -14.81 -0.32 14.04
C SER A 329 -15.75 -1.52 14.28
N THR A 330 -16.15 -2.26 13.23
CA THR A 330 -17.15 -3.33 13.35
C THR A 330 -16.59 -4.70 12.94
N PRO A 331 -16.51 -5.67 13.88
CA PRO A 331 -16.01 -7.03 13.63
C PRO A 331 -16.82 -7.84 12.62
N SER A 332 -18.06 -7.44 12.31
CA SER A 332 -19.01 -8.27 11.57
C SER A 332 -18.97 -8.14 10.06
N THR A 333 -18.36 -7.08 9.50
CA THR A 333 -18.28 -6.87 8.04
C THR A 333 -17.03 -6.04 7.69
N ILE A 334 -15.88 -6.70 7.54
CA ILE A 334 -14.72 -6.03 6.93
C ILE A 334 -15.00 -5.93 5.43
N THR A 335 -15.41 -4.75 4.98
CA THR A 335 -15.65 -4.52 3.55
C THR A 335 -14.33 -4.55 2.79
N THR A 336 -14.24 -5.43 1.79
CA THR A 336 -13.11 -5.43 0.85
C THR A 336 -13.21 -4.19 -0.04
N ASP A 337 -12.40 -3.19 0.23
CA ASP A 337 -12.32 -1.96 -0.55
C ASP A 337 -10.89 -1.66 -0.97
N PHE A 338 -10.65 -0.58 -1.72
CA PHE A 338 -9.30 -0.27 -2.22
C PHE A 338 -8.21 -0.21 -1.13
N LEU A 339 -8.53 0.20 0.10
CA LEU A 339 -7.59 0.26 1.21
C LEU A 339 -7.17 -1.14 1.68
N PHE A 340 -8.14 -2.06 1.71
CA PHE A 340 -7.88 -3.48 1.93
C PHE A 340 -6.85 -4.02 0.93
N TRP A 341 -6.94 -3.60 -0.34
CA TRP A 341 -6.00 -3.99 -1.39
C TRP A 341 -4.63 -3.36 -1.26
N THR A 342 -4.55 -2.11 -0.84
CA THR A 342 -3.27 -1.50 -0.48
C THR A 342 -2.53 -2.37 0.55
N VAL A 343 -3.23 -2.89 1.56
CA VAL A 343 -2.64 -3.81 2.55
C VAL A 343 -2.19 -5.13 1.94
N LEU A 344 -2.93 -5.67 0.96
CA LEU A 344 -2.63 -6.94 0.29
C LEU A 344 -1.63 -6.84 -0.88
N LEU A 345 -1.38 -5.65 -1.41
CA LEU A 345 -0.40 -5.38 -2.48
C LEU A 345 1.05 -5.33 -1.98
N TYR A 346 1.25 -4.90 -0.75
CA TYR A 346 2.58 -4.72 -0.16
C TYR A 346 2.94 -5.63 1.03
N PRO A 347 2.28 -6.77 1.29
CA PRO A 347 2.65 -7.61 2.41
C PRO A 347 3.70 -8.62 1.96
N MET A 348 4.87 -8.48 2.57
CA MET A 348 5.67 -9.55 3.16
C MET A 348 7.00 -8.96 3.60
N THR A 349 7.54 -8.01 2.83
CA THR A 349 8.88 -7.48 3.07
C THR A 349 9.04 -6.85 4.46
N PRO A 350 8.15 -5.96 4.94
CA PRO A 350 8.23 -5.47 6.32
C PRO A 350 8.11 -6.57 7.38
N PHE A 351 7.15 -7.48 7.23
CA PHE A 351 6.95 -8.60 8.15
C PHE A 351 8.19 -9.50 8.21
N PHE A 352 8.75 -9.84 7.04
CA PHE A 352 9.89 -10.72 6.91
C PHE A 352 11.18 -10.09 7.46
N VAL A 353 11.37 -8.78 7.26
CA VAL A 353 12.49 -8.04 7.87
C VAL A 353 12.42 -8.08 9.39
N ILE A 354 11.23 -7.86 9.96
CA ILE A 354 11.02 -7.95 11.42
C ILE A 354 11.17 -9.39 11.91
N PHE A 355 10.65 -10.38 11.19
CA PHE A 355 10.87 -11.80 11.47
C PHE A 355 12.37 -12.14 11.53
N CYS A 356 13.15 -11.72 10.54
CA CYS A 356 14.61 -11.93 10.55
C CYS A 356 15.26 -11.27 11.78
N ASN A 357 14.80 -10.08 12.17
CA ASN A 357 15.29 -9.42 13.37
C ASN A 357 14.95 -10.20 14.66
N VAL A 358 13.71 -10.68 14.79
CA VAL A 358 13.30 -11.53 15.93
C VAL A 358 14.16 -12.78 16.01
N VAL A 359 14.41 -13.46 14.89
CA VAL A 359 15.29 -14.64 14.84
C VAL A 359 16.72 -14.28 15.26
N ALA A 360 17.25 -13.14 14.81
CA ALA A 360 18.62 -12.74 15.10
C ALA A 360 18.86 -12.20 16.51
N THR A 361 17.87 -11.52 17.11
CA THR A 361 18.06 -10.75 18.35
C THR A 361 17.10 -11.13 19.48
N SER A 362 16.13 -12.01 19.23
CA SER A 362 15.06 -12.34 20.18
C SER A 362 14.32 -11.10 20.73
N ASN A 363 14.12 -10.07 19.89
CA ASN A 363 13.41 -8.86 20.31
C ASN A 363 11.93 -9.16 20.58
N GLN A 364 11.50 -8.94 21.83
CA GLN A 364 10.13 -9.27 22.28
C GLN A 364 9.06 -8.33 21.72
N GLU A 365 9.38 -7.04 21.58
CA GLU A 365 8.44 -6.04 21.04
C GLU A 365 8.12 -6.33 19.57
N ASP A 366 9.15 -6.67 18.79
CA ASP A 366 9.01 -7.07 17.40
C ASP A 366 8.22 -8.37 17.26
N PHE A 367 8.45 -9.34 18.17
CA PHE A 367 7.69 -10.58 18.16
C PHE A 367 6.20 -10.36 18.46
N GLU A 368 5.88 -9.49 19.40
CA GLU A 368 4.48 -9.13 19.69
C GLU A 368 3.83 -8.40 18.51
N LEU A 369 4.57 -7.47 17.87
CA LEU A 369 4.11 -6.79 16.67
C LEU A 369 3.74 -7.77 15.54
N LEU A 370 4.55 -8.82 15.31
CA LEU A 370 4.24 -9.87 14.32
C LEU A 370 2.95 -10.62 14.67
N LYS A 371 2.73 -10.95 15.95
CA LYS A 371 1.50 -11.62 16.42
C LYS A 371 0.27 -10.75 16.21
N GLU A 372 0.36 -9.49 16.59
CA GLU A 372 -0.74 -8.54 16.42
C GLU A 372 -1.14 -8.42 14.96
N VAL A 373 -0.16 -8.24 14.06
CA VAL A 373 -0.40 -8.16 12.60
C VAL A 373 -1.03 -9.44 12.05
N THR A 374 -0.56 -10.60 12.48
CA THR A 374 -1.13 -11.89 12.04
C THR A 374 -2.57 -12.07 12.52
N SER A 375 -2.86 -11.65 13.76
CA SER A 375 -4.22 -11.60 14.30
C SER A 375 -5.13 -10.67 13.48
N MET A 376 -4.61 -9.53 13.00
CA MET A 376 -5.37 -8.66 12.09
C MET A 376 -5.74 -9.37 10.79
N ILE A 377 -4.78 -10.05 10.17
CA ILE A 377 -4.97 -10.75 8.90
C ILE A 377 -5.94 -11.94 9.07
N SER A 378 -5.99 -12.54 10.26
CA SER A 378 -6.95 -13.60 10.58
C SER A 378 -8.41 -13.17 10.39
N ARG A 379 -8.72 -11.88 10.60
CA ARG A 379 -10.08 -11.34 10.44
C ARG A 379 -10.53 -11.24 8.98
N ILE A 380 -9.58 -11.29 8.04
CA ILE A 380 -9.81 -11.05 6.62
C ILE A 380 -9.49 -12.25 5.75
N LYS A 381 -8.99 -13.33 6.35
CA LYS A 381 -8.54 -14.54 5.66
C LYS A 381 -9.67 -15.19 4.84
N ASP A 382 -10.92 -15.07 5.28
CA ASP A 382 -12.07 -15.70 4.65
C ASP A 382 -12.66 -14.87 3.49
N GLN A 383 -12.12 -13.65 3.25
CA GLN A 383 -12.60 -12.75 2.20
C GLN A 383 -12.03 -13.08 0.81
N CYS A 384 -10.81 -13.63 0.75
CA CYS A 384 -10.18 -14.03 -0.50
C CYS A 384 -9.10 -15.09 -0.25
N THR A 385 -8.78 -15.88 -1.27
CA THR A 385 -7.75 -16.93 -1.20
C THR A 385 -6.37 -16.37 -0.84
N PHE A 386 -6.04 -15.17 -1.32
CA PHE A 386 -4.79 -14.49 -0.98
C PHE A 386 -4.68 -14.20 0.52
N GLY A 387 -5.74 -13.68 1.14
CA GLY A 387 -5.78 -13.40 2.58
C GLY A 387 -5.61 -14.67 3.42
N LEU A 388 -6.20 -15.78 3.00
CA LEU A 388 -6.03 -17.10 3.63
C LEU A 388 -4.58 -17.57 3.58
N ASN A 389 -3.97 -17.54 2.39
CA ASN A 389 -2.59 -17.97 2.19
C ASN A 389 -1.61 -17.07 2.97
N LEU A 390 -1.86 -15.76 2.97
CA LEU A 390 -1.11 -14.79 3.76
C LEU A 390 -1.18 -15.13 5.26
N HIS A 391 -2.37 -15.30 5.82
CA HIS A 391 -2.53 -15.67 7.23
C HIS A 391 -1.76 -16.95 7.59
N ARG A 392 -1.86 -17.98 6.74
CA ARG A 392 -1.17 -19.26 6.94
C ARG A 392 0.34 -19.08 6.99
N LEU A 393 0.93 -18.40 6.00
CA LEU A 393 2.37 -18.16 5.95
C LEU A 393 2.86 -17.37 7.18
N LEU A 394 2.18 -16.29 7.55
CA LEU A 394 2.57 -15.50 8.73
C LEU A 394 2.48 -16.30 10.03
N SER A 395 1.46 -17.16 10.15
CA SER A 395 1.30 -18.05 11.30
C SER A 395 2.45 -19.06 11.41
N GLU A 396 2.88 -19.65 10.29
CA GLU A 396 4.05 -20.55 10.27
C GLU A 396 5.34 -19.81 10.70
N LEU A 397 5.56 -18.59 10.20
CA LEU A 397 6.72 -17.77 10.60
C LEU A 397 6.71 -17.46 12.10
N ILE A 398 5.55 -17.16 12.69
CA ILE A 398 5.42 -16.94 14.14
C ILE A 398 5.71 -18.22 14.93
N ASN A 399 5.23 -19.38 14.46
CA ASN A 399 5.49 -20.66 15.11
C ASN A 399 6.99 -20.97 15.13
N LEU A 400 7.71 -20.67 14.03
CA LEU A 400 9.16 -20.77 13.98
C LEU A 400 9.84 -19.89 15.03
N CYS A 401 9.43 -18.62 15.17
CA CYS A 401 9.95 -17.73 16.22
C CYS A 401 9.67 -18.24 17.64
N SER A 402 8.48 -18.78 17.88
CA SER A 402 8.06 -19.29 19.20
C SER A 402 8.94 -20.46 19.65
N ASN A 403 9.18 -21.42 18.74
CA ASN A 403 10.04 -22.57 18.99
C ASN A 403 11.50 -22.19 19.29
N LEU A 404 12.00 -21.10 18.69
CA LEU A 404 13.34 -20.58 18.98
C LEU A 404 13.42 -19.96 20.38
N HIS A 405 12.38 -19.23 20.77
CA HIS A 405 12.31 -18.60 22.09
C HIS A 405 12.23 -19.65 23.21
N ASP A 406 11.41 -20.70 23.04
CA ASP A 406 11.30 -21.81 23.99
C ASP A 406 12.63 -22.57 24.15
N ARG A 407 13.38 -22.75 23.05
CA ARG A 407 14.71 -23.38 23.08
C ARG A 407 15.72 -22.50 23.82
N HIS A 408 15.73 -21.20 23.60
CA HIS A 408 16.64 -20.29 24.30
C HIS A 408 16.37 -20.22 25.81
N LEU A 409 15.09 -20.31 26.21
CA LEU A 409 14.70 -20.40 27.61
C LEU A 409 15.10 -21.73 28.26
N SER A 410 15.07 -22.85 27.51
CA SER A 410 15.54 -24.15 27.99
C SER A 410 17.06 -24.23 28.12
N ASP A 411 17.82 -23.65 27.19
CA ASP A 411 19.29 -23.70 27.19
C ASP A 411 19.91 -22.73 28.21
N GLY A 412 19.19 -21.66 28.57
CA GLY A 412 19.56 -20.75 29.66
C GLY A 412 19.42 -21.35 31.07
N SER A 413 18.72 -22.49 31.20
CA SER A 413 18.48 -23.14 32.49
C SER A 413 19.59 -24.10 32.94
N ASP A 414 20.50 -24.52 32.05
CA ASP A 414 21.56 -25.48 32.35
C ASP A 414 22.97 -24.88 32.53
N ASN A 415 23.16 -23.56 32.35
CA ASN A 415 24.50 -22.94 32.40
C ASN A 415 24.73 -21.81 33.40
N ASN A 416 23.85 -21.59 34.38
CA ASN A 416 24.08 -20.59 35.45
C ASN A 416 24.15 -21.22 36.85
N LYS A 417 25.20 -22.01 37.10
CA LYS A 417 25.79 -22.17 38.44
C LYS A 417 27.05 -21.31 38.56
N PHE A 418 26.91 -19.99 38.47
CA PHE A 418 27.93 -19.08 39.01
C PHE A 418 27.26 -17.91 39.76
N HIS A 419 27.77 -17.72 40.98
CA HIS A 419 27.31 -16.87 42.08
C HIS A 419 26.45 -15.64 41.75
N VAL A 420 25.23 -15.64 42.31
CA VAL A 420 24.41 -14.44 42.52
C VAL A 420 24.96 -13.66 43.72
N HIS A 421 25.52 -12.47 43.47
CA HIS A 421 25.56 -11.41 44.48
C HIS A 421 24.31 -10.54 44.32
N SER A 422 23.47 -10.57 45.36
CA SER A 422 22.26 -9.77 45.50
C SER A 422 22.59 -8.27 45.57
N SER A 423 22.01 -7.45 44.69
CA SER A 423 21.77 -6.03 44.95
C SER A 423 20.31 -5.69 44.68
N ARG A 424 19.64 -5.40 45.80
CA ARG A 424 18.27 -4.94 46.02
C ARG A 424 18.09 -3.52 45.44
N TYR A 425 16.87 -3.18 44.97
CA TYR A 425 16.19 -1.87 44.82
C TYR A 425 15.31 -1.98 43.55
N GLY A 426 14.01 -1.72 43.47
CA GLY A 426 12.98 -1.23 44.38
C GLY A 426 11.79 -0.85 43.48
N ASN A 427 10.61 -1.44 43.71
CA ASN A 427 9.38 -1.17 42.96
C ASN A 427 8.94 0.29 43.12
N ILE A 428 8.66 0.99 42.00
CA ILE A 428 7.61 2.02 41.94
C ILE A 428 6.90 1.87 40.59
N SER A 429 5.58 1.69 40.67
CA SER A 429 4.64 1.58 39.58
C SER A 429 3.74 2.83 39.61
N LYS A 430 3.31 3.26 38.42
CA LYS A 430 2.27 4.27 38.11
C LYS A 430 2.63 5.74 38.37
N ASP A 431 2.60 6.55 37.31
CA ASP A 431 1.59 7.60 37.11
C ASP A 431 1.78 8.35 35.78
N PHE A 432 0.69 8.97 35.32
CA PHE A 432 0.54 10.01 34.29
C PHE A 432 0.12 9.60 32.86
N GLU A 433 -1.18 9.31 32.74
CA GLU A 433 -2.02 9.93 31.70
C GLU A 433 -2.44 11.35 32.13
N THR A 434 -2.71 12.19 31.12
CA THR A 434 -3.43 13.48 31.17
C THR A 434 -2.67 14.68 31.76
N GLN A 435 -2.29 15.64 30.90
CA GLN A 435 -3.04 16.89 30.76
C GLN A 435 -2.47 17.76 29.64
N ALA A 436 -3.40 18.31 28.87
CA ALA A 436 -3.19 19.19 27.75
C ALA A 436 -3.24 20.67 28.21
N SER A 437 -2.47 21.48 27.49
CA SER A 437 -2.79 22.86 27.07
C SER A 437 -2.72 24.04 28.06
N PHE A 438 -2.10 25.12 27.53
CA PHE A 438 -2.09 26.54 27.94
C PHE A 438 -1.25 26.87 29.19
N LEU A 439 -0.33 27.84 29.18
CA LEU A 439 -0.52 29.27 28.87
C LEU A 439 0.79 29.99 28.46
N THR A 440 0.60 30.98 27.59
CA THR A 440 1.41 32.17 27.26
C THR A 440 1.76 33.08 28.44
N VAL A 441 2.97 33.70 28.45
CA VAL A 441 3.26 35.08 28.98
C VAL A 441 4.61 35.60 28.40
N PRO A 442 5.00 36.90 28.49
CA PRO A 442 5.36 37.75 27.35
C PRO A 442 6.79 38.35 27.39
N VAL A 443 7.07 39.22 26.42
CA VAL A 443 8.29 40.00 26.13
C VAL A 443 8.56 41.12 27.15
N GLU A 444 9.82 41.31 27.57
CA GLU A 444 10.50 42.63 27.63
C GLU A 444 12.03 42.51 27.88
N GLU A 445 12.75 43.58 27.46
CA GLU A 445 14.16 43.67 27.05
C GLU A 445 15.19 43.83 28.19
N GLY A 446 16.46 43.49 27.90
CA GLY A 446 17.62 43.84 28.74
C GLY A 446 18.96 43.31 28.22
N SER A 447 19.73 44.17 27.57
CA SER A 447 21.05 43.95 26.94
C SER A 447 22.18 43.54 27.92
N SER A 448 22.97 42.51 27.57
CA SER A 448 24.46 42.53 27.49
C SER A 448 25.04 41.12 27.34
N ALA A 449 25.78 40.88 26.25
CA ALA A 449 26.60 39.68 26.04
C ALA A 449 27.95 39.79 26.76
N PRO A 450 28.58 38.66 27.18
CA PRO A 450 29.61 38.12 26.29
C PRO A 450 29.75 36.57 26.28
N THR A 451 30.13 36.05 25.10
CA THR A 451 30.86 34.80 24.79
C THR A 451 30.42 33.48 25.45
N LEU A 452 29.63 32.68 24.71
CA LEU A 452 29.34 31.27 25.01
C LEU A 452 30.19 30.36 24.12
N SER A 453 31.20 29.70 24.71
CA SER A 453 31.86 28.52 24.15
C SER A 453 30.93 27.31 24.25
N SER A 454 30.74 26.60 23.14
CA SER A 454 29.90 25.42 22.96
C SER A 454 30.18 24.30 23.97
N PRO A 455 29.16 23.68 24.62
CA PRO A 455 29.33 22.43 25.33
C PRO A 455 29.04 21.22 24.41
N ASP A 456 29.96 20.96 23.47
CA ASP A 456 30.00 19.75 22.62
C ASP A 456 30.67 18.55 23.35
N GLN A 457 30.44 18.40 24.66
CA GLN A 457 31.15 17.40 25.48
C GLN A 457 30.27 16.54 26.39
N GLN A 458 28.95 16.52 26.21
CA GLN A 458 28.05 15.62 26.95
C GLN A 458 27.29 14.59 26.11
N ALA A 459 27.50 14.55 24.79
CA ALA A 459 27.02 13.46 23.94
C ALA A 459 28.01 12.28 23.82
N ALA A 460 29.30 12.49 24.14
CA ALA A 460 30.35 11.50 23.94
C ALA A 460 30.45 10.40 25.03
N ASN A 461 29.61 10.43 26.06
CA ASN A 461 29.65 9.47 27.17
C ASN A 461 28.50 8.45 27.20
N TYR A 462 27.59 8.48 26.22
CA TYR A 462 26.61 7.40 26.02
C TYR A 462 27.04 6.37 24.98
N ASP A 463 28.06 6.66 24.15
CA ASP A 463 28.57 5.75 23.11
C ASP A 463 29.58 4.70 23.62
N ASN A 464 30.17 4.89 24.81
CA ASN A 464 31.24 4.02 25.31
C ASN A 464 30.80 2.82 26.17
N TYR A 465 29.50 2.62 26.40
CA TYR A 465 29.00 1.49 27.20
C TYR A 465 28.50 0.29 26.38
N TYR A 466 28.46 0.39 25.04
CA TYR A 466 28.06 -0.71 24.16
C TYR A 466 29.21 -1.37 23.37
N GLU A 467 30.45 -0.85 23.45
CA GLU A 467 31.57 -1.38 22.66
C GLU A 467 32.43 -2.47 23.36
N GLN A 468 32.08 -2.92 24.57
CA GLN A 468 32.86 -3.96 25.28
C GLN A 468 32.08 -5.23 25.68
N ARG A 469 31.13 -5.65 24.84
CA ARG A 469 30.72 -7.06 24.82
C ARG A 469 30.85 -7.59 23.40
N GLY A 470 31.90 -8.38 23.19
CA GLY A 470 32.05 -9.20 22.00
C GLY A 470 30.89 -10.18 21.89
N ASN A 471 29.84 -9.76 21.21
CA ASN A 471 28.89 -10.65 20.57
C ASN A 471 29.25 -10.63 19.09
N THR A 472 29.83 -11.73 18.61
CA THR A 472 29.65 -12.13 17.22
C THR A 472 28.16 -12.10 16.95
N THR A 473 27.67 -11.02 16.35
CA THR A 473 26.26 -10.88 16.02
C THR A 473 25.93 -12.04 15.08
N ILE A 474 24.86 -12.78 15.36
CA ILE A 474 24.34 -13.86 14.49
C ILE A 474 24.20 -13.41 13.02
N TRP A 475 24.09 -12.10 12.79
CA TRP A 475 24.19 -11.42 11.48
C TRP A 475 25.51 -11.61 10.71
N ASN A 476 26.59 -12.02 11.38
CA ASN A 476 27.88 -12.35 10.78
C ASN A 476 27.95 -13.83 10.33
N GLU A 477 26.95 -14.64 10.68
CA GLU A 477 26.82 -16.01 10.19
C GLU A 477 26.15 -16.00 8.81
N GLY A 478 26.78 -16.61 7.82
CA GLY A 478 26.32 -16.58 6.42
C GLY A 478 24.88 -17.07 6.23
N LEU A 479 24.38 -17.96 7.10
CA LEU A 479 23.02 -18.51 7.04
C LEU A 479 21.93 -17.47 7.33
N MET A 480 22.13 -16.59 8.31
CA MET A 480 21.15 -15.53 8.59
C MET A 480 21.14 -14.47 7.49
N TRP A 481 22.27 -14.30 6.83
CA TRP A 481 22.37 -13.45 5.66
C TRP A 481 21.65 -14.03 4.44
N GLU A 482 21.77 -15.34 4.21
CA GLU A 482 21.00 -16.05 3.18
C GLU A 482 19.49 -15.97 3.45
N LEU A 483 19.07 -16.13 4.70
CA LEU A 483 17.67 -15.95 5.09
C LEU A 483 17.20 -14.52 4.81
N TYR A 484 17.94 -13.50 5.26
CA TYR A 484 17.57 -12.09 5.07
C TYR A 484 17.47 -11.69 3.59
N ASN A 485 18.25 -12.30 2.70
CA ASN A 485 18.16 -12.05 1.25
C ASN A 485 17.07 -12.85 0.54
N THR A 486 16.39 -13.77 1.23
CA THR A 486 15.31 -14.56 0.64
C THR A 486 14.11 -13.67 0.37
N GLN A 487 13.89 -13.29 -0.88
CA GLN A 487 12.77 -12.42 -1.22
C GLN A 487 11.44 -13.17 -1.06
N PRO A 488 10.56 -12.75 -0.15
CA PRO A 488 9.24 -13.32 -0.06
C PRO A 488 8.46 -12.94 -1.33
N SER A 489 7.88 -13.94 -1.99
CA SER A 489 7.17 -13.75 -3.25
C SER A 489 5.72 -14.23 -3.14
N VAL A 490 4.87 -13.76 -4.06
CA VAL A 490 3.50 -14.30 -4.22
C VAL A 490 3.53 -15.77 -4.64
N GLU A 491 4.61 -16.23 -5.28
CA GLU A 491 4.80 -17.65 -5.58
C GLU A 491 5.04 -18.48 -4.32
N TRP A 492 5.76 -17.96 -3.33
CA TRP A 492 5.88 -18.61 -2.01
C TRP A 492 4.53 -18.74 -1.31
N LEU A 493 3.67 -17.73 -1.43
CA LEU A 493 2.28 -17.79 -0.95
C LEU A 493 1.47 -18.90 -1.63
N ASN A 494 1.69 -19.12 -2.93
CA ASN A 494 0.97 -20.13 -3.71
C ASN A 494 1.58 -21.54 -3.56
N SER A 495 2.86 -21.68 -3.20
CA SER A 495 3.53 -22.97 -3.05
C SER A 495 3.24 -23.70 -1.72
N ILE A 496 2.50 -23.05 -0.81
CA ILE A 496 2.08 -23.63 0.48
C ILE A 496 0.71 -24.35 0.34
N LEU A 497 0.13 -24.36 -0.87
CA LEU A 497 -0.93 -25.28 -1.30
C LEU A 497 -0.39 -26.72 -1.34
#